data_AF-A0A0G0PWB5-F1
#
_entry.id   AF-A0A0G0PWB5-F1
#
_cell.length_a   1.000
_cell.length_b   1.000
_cell.length_c   1.000
_cell.angle_alpha   90.00
_cell.angle_beta   90.00
_cell.angle_gamma   90.00
#
_symmetry.space_group_name_H-M   'P 1'
#
loop_
_entity.id
_entity.type
_entity.pdbx_description
1 polymer ?
#
loop_
_entity_poly.entity_id
_entity_poly.type
_entity_poly.pdbx_seq_one_letter_code
_entity_poly.pdbx_strand_id
1 'polypeptide(L)'
;MKLISRLALFVVFATFATCASAQPSMPDFSKWNKAVDHATSYVLKGKPVQVRDVHYEFINKEQTEAFQVIVFYNPDTSKAWFSVLIHHSLNKDSEANLYETDKNGTWVFVEDISNGNPESVLSKYGLVEVVK
;
A
#
# COMPACT_ATOMS: atom_id res chain seq x y z
N MET A 1 23.54 68.51 -11.88
CA MET A 1 23.50 67.28 -11.04
C MET A 1 22.47 66.34 -11.65
N LYS A 2 22.83 65.45 -12.59
CA LYS A 2 23.27 64.04 -12.41
C LYS A 2 22.37 63.19 -11.49
N LEU A 3 21.55 62.36 -12.18
CA LEU A 3 21.07 60.98 -11.95
C LEU A 3 21.13 60.36 -10.56
N ILE A 4 20.08 59.57 -10.24
CA ILE A 4 20.04 58.14 -9.80
C ILE A 4 18.53 57.85 -9.52
N SER A 5 17.71 57.32 -10.45
CA SER A 5 17.56 55.91 -10.85
C SER A 5 17.73 54.92 -9.71
N ARG A 6 16.64 54.47 -9.06
CA ARG A 6 16.51 53.11 -8.51
C ARG A 6 15.07 52.60 -8.56
N LEU A 7 14.85 51.82 -9.61
CA LEU A 7 13.89 50.74 -9.79
C LEU A 7 13.59 50.03 -8.45
N ALA A 8 12.37 50.20 -7.92
CA ALA A 8 11.88 49.38 -6.81
C ALA A 8 11.50 48.01 -7.38
N LEU A 9 12.43 47.06 -7.27
CA LEU A 9 12.23 45.66 -7.63
C LEU A 9 11.22 45.06 -6.63
N PHE A 10 9.97 44.94 -7.05
CA PHE A 10 8.96 44.10 -6.41
C PHE A 10 9.40 42.63 -6.53
N VAL A 11 10.05 42.09 -5.49
CA VAL A 11 10.25 40.65 -5.38
C VAL A 11 9.02 40.07 -4.68
N VAL A 12 8.01 39.75 -5.48
CA VAL A 12 6.90 38.89 -5.04
C VAL A 12 7.46 37.47 -4.99
N PHE A 13 7.88 37.03 -3.80
CA PHE A 13 8.12 35.62 -3.52
C PHE A 13 6.76 34.91 -3.51
N ALA A 14 6.32 34.44 -4.67
CA ALA A 14 5.27 33.44 -4.76
C ALA A 14 5.87 32.10 -4.30
N THR A 15 5.83 31.83 -2.99
CA THR A 15 6.10 30.49 -2.48
C THR A 15 4.93 29.59 -2.91
N PHE A 16 5.13 28.85 -3.99
CA PHE A 16 4.29 27.71 -4.31
C PHE A 16 4.47 26.68 -3.19
N ALA A 17 3.56 26.67 -2.22
CA ALA A 17 3.41 25.55 -1.32
C ALA A 17 2.86 24.39 -2.15
N THR A 18 3.75 23.56 -2.70
CA THR A 18 3.37 22.25 -3.20
C THR A 18 2.89 21.46 -1.99
N CYS A 19 1.57 21.41 -1.79
CA CYS A 19 0.94 20.49 -0.87
C CYS A 19 1.24 19.08 -1.40
N ALA A 20 2.36 18.50 -0.98
CA ALA A 20 2.64 17.10 -1.24
C ALA A 20 1.52 16.31 -0.55
N SER A 21 0.66 15.67 -1.32
CA SER A 21 -0.36 14.77 -0.76
C SER A 21 0.38 13.72 0.06
N ALA A 22 0.12 13.67 1.36
CA ALA A 22 0.73 12.67 2.22
C ALA A 22 0.35 11.28 1.69
N GLN A 23 1.34 10.46 1.33
CA GLN A 23 1.10 9.07 0.92
C GLN A 23 0.49 8.28 2.09
N PRO A 24 -0.41 7.32 1.84
CA PRO A 24 -1.06 6.57 2.90
C PRO A 24 -0.04 5.65 3.59
N SER A 25 0.01 5.70 4.92
CA SER A 25 0.84 4.82 5.74
C SER A 25 0.11 3.51 6.08
N MET A 26 0.84 2.40 6.16
CA MET A 26 0.29 1.13 6.65
C MET A 26 -0.20 1.28 8.11
N PRO A 27 -1.43 0.86 8.45
CA PRO A 27 -1.91 0.87 9.83
C PRO A 27 -1.17 -0.16 10.71
N ASP A 28 -1.22 0.05 12.03
CA ASP A 28 -0.74 -0.94 13.01
C ASP A 28 -1.77 -2.08 13.15
N PHE A 29 -1.74 -3.01 12.21
CA PHE A 29 -2.61 -4.19 12.18
C PHE A 29 -2.22 -5.27 13.19
N SER A 30 -1.17 -5.07 14.00
CA SER A 30 -0.78 -6.02 15.06
C SER A 30 -1.85 -6.19 16.14
N LYS A 31 -2.76 -5.21 16.24
CA LYS A 31 -3.89 -5.18 17.18
C LYS A 31 -5.20 -5.69 16.57
N TRP A 32 -5.19 -6.05 15.29
CA TRP A 32 -6.38 -6.47 14.56
C TRP A 32 -6.62 -7.97 14.72
N ASN A 33 -7.82 -8.42 14.37
CA ASN A 33 -8.14 -9.83 14.45
C ASN A 33 -7.50 -10.56 13.28
N LYS A 34 -6.78 -11.64 13.57
CA LYS A 34 -6.28 -12.54 12.54
C LYS A 34 -7.44 -13.39 12.02
N ALA A 35 -7.88 -13.15 10.79
CA ALA A 35 -9.03 -13.83 10.21
C ALA A 35 -8.65 -15.15 9.53
N VAL A 36 -7.56 -15.16 8.76
CA VAL A 36 -7.10 -16.33 8.00
C VAL A 36 -5.57 -16.41 8.00
N ASP A 37 -5.02 -17.63 8.04
CA ASP A 37 -3.60 -17.93 7.79
C ASP A 37 -3.56 -19.22 7.00
N HIS A 38 -3.09 -19.13 5.75
CA HIS A 38 -3.01 -20.30 4.91
C HIS A 38 -1.78 -20.25 4.02
N ALA A 39 -1.47 -21.41 3.44
CA ALA A 39 -0.41 -21.57 2.47
C ALA A 39 -1.05 -22.01 1.15
N THR A 40 -0.97 -21.12 0.16
CA THR A 40 -1.59 -21.32 -1.15
C THR A 40 -0.51 -21.66 -2.17
N SER A 41 -0.84 -22.59 -3.06
CA SER A 41 0.09 -23.08 -4.07
C SER A 41 0.09 -22.17 -5.30
N TYR A 42 1.27 -21.65 -5.64
CA TYR A 42 1.49 -20.80 -6.79
C TYR A 42 2.60 -21.37 -7.67
N VAL A 43 2.70 -20.87 -8.90
CA VAL A 43 3.88 -21.05 -9.75
C VAL A 43 4.69 -19.76 -9.74
N LEU A 44 5.95 -19.84 -9.34
CA LEU A 44 6.92 -18.76 -9.40
C LEU A 44 8.08 -19.17 -10.32
N LYS A 45 8.25 -18.46 -11.44
CA LYS A 45 9.30 -18.75 -12.44
C LYS A 45 9.27 -20.21 -12.93
N GLY A 46 8.07 -20.76 -13.13
CA GLY A 46 7.87 -22.14 -13.59
C GLY A 46 8.04 -23.21 -12.51
N LYS A 47 8.29 -22.84 -11.24
CA LYS A 47 8.38 -23.79 -10.13
C LYS A 47 7.17 -23.66 -9.21
N PRO A 48 6.56 -24.78 -8.78
CA PRO A 48 5.53 -24.74 -7.76
C PRO A 48 6.14 -24.27 -6.43
N VAL A 49 5.49 -23.31 -5.78
CA VAL A 49 5.87 -22.74 -4.49
C VAL A 49 4.64 -22.68 -3.59
N GLN A 50 4.84 -22.79 -2.28
CA GLN A 50 3.80 -22.47 -1.30
C GLN A 50 4.04 -21.05 -0.80
N VAL A 51 3.10 -20.16 -1.04
CA VAL A 51 3.14 -18.81 -0.50
C VAL A 51 2.23 -18.78 0.71
N ARG A 52 2.80 -18.41 1.85
CA ARG A 52 2.02 -18.14 3.05
C ARG A 52 1.45 -16.72 2.95
N ASP A 53 0.17 -16.60 3.23
CA ASP A 53 -0.47 -15.31 3.44
C ASP A 53 -1.19 -15.28 4.80
N VAL A 54 -1.33 -14.07 5.35
CA VAL A 54 -2.00 -13.86 6.63
C VAL A 54 -2.94 -12.67 6.48
N HIS A 55 -4.21 -12.89 6.84
CA HIS A 55 -5.28 -11.92 6.75
C HIS A 55 -5.60 -11.37 8.13
N TYR A 56 -5.62 -10.04 8.23
CA TYR A 56 -6.04 -9.30 9.42
C TYR A 56 -7.26 -8.45 9.09
N GLU A 57 -8.20 -8.37 10.02
CA GLU A 57 -9.43 -7.62 9.85
C GLU A 57 -9.71 -6.74 11.07
N PHE A 58 -10.19 -5.53 10.78
CA PHE A 58 -10.71 -4.60 11.76
C PHE A 58 -12.02 -4.03 11.26
N ILE A 59 -13.03 -4.01 12.12
CA ILE A 59 -14.30 -3.32 11.88
C ILE A 59 -14.46 -2.33 13.03
N ASN A 60 -14.75 -1.07 12.71
CA ASN A 60 -14.98 -0.07 13.75
C ASN A 60 -16.26 -0.38 14.53
N LYS A 61 -16.42 0.25 15.71
CA LYS A 61 -17.56 -0.04 16.60
C LYS A 61 -18.90 0.31 15.95
N GLU A 62 -18.89 1.34 15.11
CA GLU A 62 -20.04 1.87 14.39
C GLU A 62 -20.40 1.04 13.16
N GLN A 63 -19.55 0.06 12.78
CA GLN A 63 -19.71 -0.79 11.59
C GLN A 63 -19.82 0.01 10.27
N THR A 64 -19.20 1.19 10.23
CA THR A 64 -19.16 2.06 9.06
C THR A 64 -17.87 1.93 8.26
N GLU A 65 -16.83 1.39 8.89
CA GLU A 65 -15.51 1.21 8.29
C GLU A 65 -14.99 -0.19 8.60
N ALA A 66 -14.48 -0.85 7.57
CA ALA A 66 -13.81 -2.13 7.68
C ALA A 66 -12.46 -2.06 6.97
N PHE A 67 -11.44 -2.63 7.59
CA PHE A 67 -10.11 -2.72 7.02
C PHE A 67 -9.68 -4.18 6.96
N GLN A 68 -9.06 -4.54 5.84
CA GLN A 68 -8.43 -5.83 5.64
C GLN A 68 -6.98 -5.64 5.25
N VAL A 69 -6.08 -6.39 5.87
CA VAL A 69 -4.66 -6.44 5.52
C VAL A 69 -4.30 -7.87 5.19
N ILE A 70 -3.83 -8.10 3.97
CA ILE A 70 -3.35 -9.39 3.50
C ILE A 70 -1.83 -9.29 3.33
N VAL A 71 -1.08 -9.99 4.18
CA VAL A 71 0.39 -10.00 4.16
C VAL A 71 0.88 -11.27 3.47
N PHE A 72 1.61 -11.12 2.36
CA PHE A 72 2.24 -12.22 1.65
C PHE A 72 3.70 -12.38 2.09
N TYR A 73 4.10 -13.62 2.38
CA TYR A 73 5.47 -13.94 2.78
C TYR A 73 6.26 -14.53 1.62
N ASN A 74 7.51 -14.08 1.48
CA ASN A 74 8.42 -14.60 0.48
C ASN A 74 8.73 -16.08 0.78
N PRO A 75 8.53 -17.01 -0.18
CA PRO A 75 8.65 -18.45 0.06
C PRO A 75 10.09 -18.88 0.38
N ASP A 76 11.10 -18.14 -0.10
CA ASP A 76 12.51 -18.50 0.09
C ASP A 76 13.06 -18.00 1.45
N THR A 77 12.57 -16.86 1.93
CA THR A 77 13.14 -16.16 3.10
C THR A 77 12.21 -16.12 4.31
N SER A 78 10.92 -16.47 4.14
CA SER A 78 9.87 -16.32 5.16
C SER A 78 9.71 -14.89 5.70
N LYS A 79 10.28 -13.89 5.02
CA LYS A 79 10.06 -12.47 5.33
C LYS A 79 8.78 -11.99 4.66
N ALA A 80 8.10 -11.03 5.27
CA ALA A 80 7.03 -10.31 4.59
C ALA A 80 7.56 -9.73 3.29
N TRP A 81 6.78 -9.86 2.21
CA TRP A 81 7.20 -9.52 0.86
C TRP A 81 6.43 -8.31 0.37
N PHE A 82 5.10 -8.45 0.29
CA PHE A 82 4.19 -7.38 -0.05
C PHE A 82 2.88 -7.56 0.73
N SER A 83 2.09 -6.50 0.76
CA SER A 83 0.81 -6.49 1.44
C SER A 83 -0.21 -5.69 0.66
N VAL A 84 -1.45 -6.16 0.71
CA VAL A 84 -2.61 -5.41 0.22
C VAL A 84 -3.40 -4.92 1.43
N LEU A 85 -3.64 -3.62 1.50
CA LEU A 85 -4.55 -2.99 2.46
C LEU A 85 -5.82 -2.60 1.72
N ILE A 86 -6.95 -3.09 2.19
CA ILE A 86 -8.27 -2.73 1.67
C ILE A 86 -9.02 -1.99 2.77
N HIS A 87 -9.56 -0.83 2.43
CA HIS A 87 -10.40 -0.02 3.30
C HIS A 87 -11.77 0.12 2.65
N HIS A 88 -12.77 -0.42 3.32
CA HIS A 88 -14.18 -0.28 2.97
C HIS A 88 -14.83 0.75 3.88
N SER A 89 -15.51 1.74 3.29
CA SER A 89 -16.30 2.73 4.01
C SER A 89 -17.73 2.73 3.46
N LEU A 90 -18.72 2.94 4.31
CA LEU A 90 -20.11 3.09 3.85
C LEU A 90 -20.35 4.39 3.07
N ASN A 91 -19.50 5.39 3.26
CA ASN A 91 -19.72 6.75 2.74
C ASN A 91 -18.79 7.10 1.56
N LYS A 92 -17.89 6.19 1.18
CA LYS A 92 -16.88 6.40 0.14
C LYS A 92 -16.64 5.11 -0.62
N ASP A 93 -16.10 5.24 -1.82
CA ASP A 93 -15.61 4.09 -2.56
C ASP A 93 -14.53 3.36 -1.77
N SER A 94 -14.44 2.05 -1.97
CA SER A 94 -13.42 1.25 -1.30
C SER A 94 -12.05 1.60 -1.86
N GLU A 95 -11.09 1.75 -0.97
CA GLU A 95 -9.71 2.06 -1.30
C GLU A 95 -8.87 0.80 -1.12
N ALA A 96 -7.96 0.52 -2.05
CA ALA A 96 -7.01 -0.56 -1.95
C ALA A 96 -5.60 -0.08 -2.28
N ASN A 97 -4.64 -0.40 -1.42
CA ASN A 97 -3.26 0.09 -1.51
C ASN A 97 -2.28 -1.08 -1.43
N LEU A 98 -1.26 -1.05 -2.30
CA LEU A 98 -0.17 -2.01 -2.30
C LEU A 98 1.02 -1.46 -1.50
N TYR A 99 1.59 -2.32 -0.66
CA TYR A 99 2.77 -2.03 0.14
C TYR A 99 3.84 -3.10 -0.03
N GLU A 100 5.11 -2.70 0.07
CA GLU A 100 6.26 -3.60 0.13
C GLU A 100 7.07 -3.35 1.40
N THR A 101 7.78 -4.35 1.89
CA THR A 101 8.73 -4.14 2.98
C THR A 101 10.06 -3.63 2.44
N ASP A 102 10.58 -2.57 3.03
CA ASP A 102 11.97 -2.15 2.81
C ASP A 102 12.98 -3.14 3.43
N LYS A 103 14.27 -2.86 3.26
CA LYS A 103 15.36 -3.66 3.83
C LYS A 103 15.31 -3.81 5.36
N ASN A 104 14.59 -2.93 6.06
CA ASN A 104 14.44 -2.93 7.50
C ASN A 104 13.13 -3.61 7.96
N GLY A 105 12.29 -4.08 7.02
CA GLY A 105 10.99 -4.65 7.32
C GLY A 105 9.87 -3.60 7.52
N THR A 106 10.10 -2.35 7.11
CA THR A 106 9.10 -1.27 7.20
C THR A 106 8.23 -1.27 5.95
N TRP A 107 6.92 -1.17 6.11
CA TRP A 107 5.98 -1.06 5.01
C TRP A 107 6.10 0.28 4.29
N VAL A 108 6.31 0.23 2.98
CA VAL A 108 6.41 1.37 2.08
C VAL A 108 5.28 1.29 1.08
N PHE A 109 4.54 2.40 0.93
CA PHE A 109 3.48 2.52 -0.07
C PHE A 109 4.08 2.42 -1.47
N VAL A 110 3.50 1.55 -2.30
CA VAL A 110 3.92 1.33 -3.68
C VAL A 110 2.97 2.04 -4.64
N GLU A 111 1.69 1.70 -4.57
CA GLU A 111 0.67 2.25 -5.47
C GLU A 111 -0.75 2.08 -4.93
N ASP A 112 -1.65 2.92 -5.45
CA ASP A 112 -3.10 2.79 -5.28
C ASP A 112 -3.61 1.78 -6.33
N ILE A 113 -4.24 0.72 -5.86
CA ILE A 113 -4.83 -0.35 -6.67
C ILE A 113 -6.37 -0.39 -6.54
N SER A 114 -7.00 0.66 -6.00
CA SER A 114 -8.46 0.74 -5.78
C SER A 114 -9.26 0.54 -7.07
N ASN A 115 -8.71 0.99 -8.21
CA ASN A 115 -9.32 0.83 -9.53
C ASN A 115 -8.83 -0.41 -10.29
N GLY A 116 -7.93 -1.20 -9.70
CA GLY A 116 -7.34 -2.40 -10.29
C GLY A 116 -8.01 -3.68 -9.79
N ASN A 117 -7.69 -4.81 -10.42
CA ASN A 117 -8.01 -6.12 -9.84
C ASN A 117 -6.93 -6.47 -8.80
N PRO A 118 -7.24 -6.65 -7.50
CA PRO A 118 -6.27 -7.06 -6.49
C PRO A 118 -5.54 -8.36 -6.84
N GLU A 119 -6.16 -9.27 -7.59
CA GLU A 119 -5.52 -10.51 -8.06
C GLU A 119 -4.39 -10.23 -9.07
N SER A 120 -4.47 -9.11 -9.81
CA SER A 120 -3.41 -8.70 -10.73
C SER A 120 -2.09 -8.37 -10.01
N VAL A 121 -2.16 -8.04 -8.71
CA VAL A 121 -0.98 -7.82 -7.86
C VAL A 121 -0.11 -9.09 -7.83
N LEU A 122 -0.71 -10.27 -7.72
CA LEU A 122 0.03 -11.54 -7.67
C LEU A 122 0.90 -11.71 -8.93
N SER A 123 0.36 -11.35 -10.10
CA SER A 123 1.08 -11.41 -11.37
C SER A 123 2.29 -10.45 -11.41
N LYS A 124 2.21 -9.28 -10.76
CA LYS A 124 3.32 -8.32 -10.62
C LYS A 124 4.51 -8.93 -9.87
N TYR A 125 4.21 -9.80 -8.91
CA TYR A 125 5.21 -10.57 -8.16
C TYR A 125 5.58 -11.91 -8.82
N GLY A 126 5.09 -12.17 -10.05
CA GLY A 126 5.37 -13.38 -10.79
C GLY A 126 4.71 -14.63 -10.19
N LEU A 127 3.69 -14.46 -9.36
CA LEU A 127 2.87 -15.52 -8.82
C LEU A 127 1.68 -15.78 -9.76
N VAL A 128 1.54 -17.03 -10.19
CA VAL A 128 0.38 -17.51 -10.93
C VAL A 128 -0.31 -18.56 -10.08
N GLU A 129 -1.58 -18.35 -9.76
CA GLU A 129 -2.35 -19.29 -8.96
C GLU A 129 -2.46 -20.63 -9.70
N VAL A 130 -2.20 -21.73 -8.99
CA VAL A 130 -2.47 -23.07 -9.51
C VAL A 130 -3.95 -23.35 -9.31
N VAL A 131 -4.77 -22.99 -10.29
CA VAL A 131 -6.19 -23.40 -10.31
C VAL A 131 -6.22 -24.93 -10.34
N LYS A 132 -6.71 -25.54 -9.27
CA LYS A 132 -6.92 -26.99 -9.17
C LYS A 132 -8.24 -27.39 -9.78
#